data_AF-A0AAN7IYP5-F1
#
_entry.id   AF-A0AAN7IYP5-F1
#
_cell.length_a   1.000
_cell.length_b   1.000
_cell.length_c   1.000
_cell.angle_alpha   90.00
_cell.angle_beta   90.00
_cell.angle_gamma   90.00
#
_symmetry.space_group_name_H-M   'P 1'
#
loop_
_entity.id
_entity.type
_entity.pdbx_description
1 polymer ?
#
loop_
_entity_poly.entity_id
_entity_poly.type
_entity_poly.pdbx_seq_one_letter_code
_entity_poly.pdbx_strand_id
1 'polypeptide(L)'
;MADKPSRALILYGDGLAPFIQPSHTHLHSLSSKASCGFLTLPNGPSSESEDERVVREFAVLLDAYESYLDKSGNTTRMPTISERFMGMKAAVITNNTSLKSFGAKLGISVLQFDDLITNQQSLEELPAEFVAAELLKLLGFKEGKALDMSEYDVVFVHVGDGEKVISERNKANIANDMEYVNALVGGILQIAQPGSEISIRLHLSLLMSFGDVLEDTDPNLSVLMPKDEKISNLSILFPRQSYTMKGESPRKDVRHHCPILIAQWQYAVTRKDMVEAFSFKDFKEHGGNLVIPADRFLHEVAFKVWKAPKYGA
;
A
#
# COMPACT_ATOMS: atom_id res chain seq x y z
N MET A 1 -6.70 -10.72 20.33
CA MET A 1 -5.98 -9.44 20.13
C MET A 1 -4.52 -9.69 20.49
N ALA A 2 -3.57 -9.14 19.74
CA ALA A 2 -2.15 -9.23 20.08
C ALA A 2 -1.90 -8.61 21.46
N ASP A 3 -0.94 -9.15 22.20
CA ASP A 3 -0.50 -8.70 23.52
C ASP A 3 0.27 -7.36 23.47
N LYS A 4 0.81 -7.02 22.29
CA LYS A 4 1.56 -5.79 22.00
C LYS A 4 1.12 -5.16 20.66
N PRO A 5 1.37 -3.85 20.44
CA PRO A 5 1.05 -3.21 19.16
C PRO A 5 1.88 -3.80 18.03
N SER A 6 1.30 -3.82 16.83
CA SER A 6 2.03 -4.17 15.61
C SER A 6 2.91 -3.00 15.17
N ARG A 7 3.83 -3.26 14.23
CA ARG A 7 4.51 -2.25 13.41
C ARG A 7 4.22 -2.51 11.95
N ALA A 8 4.01 -1.46 11.18
CA ALA A 8 3.56 -1.60 9.80
C ALA A 8 4.67 -1.30 8.80
N LEU A 9 4.86 -2.22 7.86
CA LEU A 9 5.65 -2.01 6.65
C LEU A 9 4.70 -2.00 5.46
N ILE A 10 4.67 -0.91 4.71
CA ILE A 10 3.82 -0.75 3.54
C ILE A 10 4.71 -0.63 2.32
N LEU A 11 4.63 -1.59 1.41
CA LEU A 11 5.25 -1.52 0.10
C LEU A 11 4.20 -1.00 -0.89
N TYR A 12 4.51 0.12 -1.55
CA TYR A 12 3.65 0.74 -2.55
C TYR A 12 4.35 0.76 -3.90
N GLY A 13 3.92 -0.13 -4.79
CA GLY A 13 4.33 -0.17 -6.19
C GLY A 13 3.41 0.71 -7.03
N ASP A 14 3.87 1.92 -7.37
CA ASP A 14 3.11 2.84 -8.20
C ASP A 14 3.25 2.51 -9.70
N GLY A 15 2.13 2.25 -10.37
CA GLY A 15 2.09 1.86 -11.79
C GLY A 15 2.53 0.43 -12.06
N LEU A 16 2.74 -0.37 -11.02
CA LEU A 16 3.37 -1.68 -11.14
C LEU A 16 2.36 -2.84 -11.28
N ALA A 17 1.07 -2.63 -11.00
CA ALA A 17 0.05 -3.67 -11.10
C ALA A 17 -0.09 -4.34 -12.49
N PRO A 18 0.00 -3.60 -13.64
CA PRO A 18 -0.11 -4.21 -14.96
C PRO A 18 1.02 -5.19 -15.29
N PHE A 19 2.16 -5.07 -14.60
CA PHE A 19 3.38 -5.79 -14.91
C PHE A 19 3.57 -7.05 -14.08
N ILE A 20 2.57 -7.44 -13.27
CA ILE A 20 2.66 -8.65 -12.47
C ILE A 20 2.60 -9.89 -13.36
N GLN A 21 3.63 -10.73 -13.27
CA GLN A 21 3.78 -11.97 -14.02
C GLN A 21 3.80 -13.20 -13.10
N PRO A 22 3.48 -14.40 -13.62
CA PRO A 22 3.58 -15.66 -12.87
C PRO A 22 4.96 -15.96 -12.27
N SER A 23 6.03 -15.37 -12.83
CA SER A 23 7.41 -15.47 -12.32
C SER A 23 7.62 -14.77 -10.98
N HIS A 24 6.75 -13.83 -10.59
CA HIS A 24 6.85 -13.09 -9.33
C HIS A 24 6.33 -13.92 -8.15
N THR A 25 7.01 -15.04 -7.90
CA THR A 25 6.61 -16.09 -6.96
C THR A 25 6.48 -15.60 -5.52
N HIS A 26 7.24 -14.60 -5.08
CA HIS A 26 7.13 -14.07 -3.71
C HIS A 26 5.87 -13.23 -3.53
N LEU A 27 5.45 -12.47 -4.55
CA LEU A 27 4.17 -11.74 -4.51
C LEU A 27 3.01 -12.72 -4.38
N HIS A 28 3.00 -13.78 -5.20
CA HIS A 28 1.99 -14.83 -5.15
C HIS A 28 2.01 -15.58 -3.80
N SER A 29 3.20 -15.90 -3.28
CA SER A 29 3.37 -16.50 -1.96
C SER A 29 2.80 -15.63 -0.84
N LEU A 30 2.98 -14.32 -0.90
CA LEU A 30 2.38 -13.37 0.04
C LEU A 30 0.85 -13.43 -0.04
N SER A 31 0.28 -13.32 -1.25
CA SER A 31 -1.18 -13.39 -1.46
C SER A 31 -1.79 -14.67 -0.89
N SER A 32 -1.12 -15.82 -1.05
CA SER A 32 -1.56 -17.11 -0.51
C SER A 32 -1.69 -17.19 1.02
N LYS A 33 -1.17 -16.18 1.73
CA LYS A 33 -1.14 -16.08 3.20
C LYS A 33 -1.89 -14.85 3.72
N ALA A 34 -2.23 -13.91 2.83
CA ALA A 34 -2.74 -12.60 3.15
C ALA A 34 -4.27 -12.52 3.06
N SER A 35 -4.82 -11.43 3.61
CA SER A 35 -6.13 -10.95 3.19
C SER A 35 -5.93 -10.07 1.96
N CYS A 36 -6.61 -10.39 0.88
CA CYS A 36 -6.45 -9.74 -0.42
C CYS A 36 -7.74 -9.02 -0.83
N GLY A 37 -7.60 -7.88 -1.51
CA GLY A 37 -8.74 -7.09 -1.93
C GLY A 37 -8.35 -5.88 -2.78
N PHE A 38 -9.23 -4.88 -2.78
CA PHE A 38 -9.13 -3.72 -3.66
C PHE A 38 -9.28 -2.43 -2.87
N LEU A 39 -8.43 -1.43 -3.14
CA LEU A 39 -8.66 -0.06 -2.71
C LEU A 39 -9.20 0.77 -3.87
N THR A 40 -10.35 1.40 -3.67
CA THR A 40 -10.91 2.36 -4.62
C THR A 40 -10.39 3.76 -4.36
N LEU A 41 -10.07 4.44 -5.45
CA LEU A 41 -9.59 5.82 -5.46
C LEU A 41 -10.69 6.74 -6.04
N PRO A 42 -10.63 8.06 -5.83
CA PRO A 42 -11.36 9.00 -6.67
C PRO A 42 -10.80 9.00 -8.09
N ASN A 43 -11.60 9.41 -9.08
CA ASN A 43 -11.11 9.62 -10.43
C ASN A 43 -10.12 10.80 -10.44
N GLY A 44 -9.06 10.69 -11.26
CA GLY A 44 -8.10 11.77 -11.44
C GLY A 44 -8.68 12.88 -12.34
N PRO A 45 -8.21 14.13 -12.21
CA PRO A 45 -8.51 15.16 -13.19
C PRO A 45 -7.91 14.81 -14.54
N SER A 46 -8.59 15.14 -15.65
CA SER A 46 -8.18 14.78 -17.01
C SER A 46 -6.87 15.43 -17.50
N SER A 47 -6.31 16.37 -16.74
CA SER A 47 -5.06 17.08 -17.04
C SER A 47 -4.00 16.89 -15.95
N GLU A 48 -4.18 15.88 -15.09
CA GLU A 48 -3.23 15.54 -14.04
C GLU A 48 -1.91 15.06 -14.65
N SER A 49 -0.79 15.61 -14.17
CA SER A 49 0.53 15.05 -14.49
C SER A 49 0.81 13.77 -13.68
N GLU A 50 1.74 12.94 -14.14
CA GLU A 50 2.15 11.71 -13.45
C GLU A 50 2.56 11.98 -11.99
N ASP A 51 3.40 12.98 -11.76
CA ASP A 51 3.84 13.39 -10.42
C ASP A 51 2.66 13.84 -9.54
N GLU A 52 1.69 14.56 -10.11
CA GLU A 52 0.47 14.94 -9.39
C GLU A 52 -0.38 13.71 -9.05
N ARG A 53 -0.48 12.73 -9.97
CA ARG A 53 -1.19 11.46 -9.73
C ARG A 53 -0.56 10.69 -8.58
N VAL A 54 0.77 10.53 -8.56
CA VAL A 54 1.48 9.82 -7.48
C VAL A 54 1.18 10.46 -6.12
N VAL A 55 1.32 11.79 -6.05
CA VAL A 55 1.02 12.54 -4.82
C VAL A 55 -0.46 12.42 -4.45
N ARG A 56 -1.37 12.48 -5.41
CA ARG A 56 -2.81 12.36 -5.19
C ARG A 56 -3.19 11.00 -4.63
N GLU A 57 -2.78 9.90 -5.28
CA GLU A 57 -3.13 8.55 -4.84
C GLU A 57 -2.55 8.27 -3.44
N PHE A 58 -1.30 8.68 -3.19
CA PHE A 58 -0.69 8.58 -1.87
C PHE A 58 -1.41 9.45 -0.83
N ALA A 59 -1.82 10.68 -1.18
CA ALA A 59 -2.62 11.53 -0.32
C ALA A 59 -3.95 10.86 0.05
N VAL A 60 -4.59 10.17 -0.88
CA VAL A 60 -5.82 9.41 -0.58
C VAL A 60 -5.51 8.28 0.39
N LEU A 61 -4.46 7.48 0.19
CA LEU A 61 -4.07 6.41 1.12
C LEU A 61 -3.87 6.89 2.56
N LEU A 62 -3.36 8.11 2.73
CA LEU A 62 -3.15 8.76 4.03
C LEU A 62 -4.37 9.53 4.55
N ASP A 63 -5.52 9.50 3.86
CA ASP A 63 -6.69 10.34 4.11
C ASP A 63 -6.30 11.83 4.26
N ALA A 64 -5.44 12.28 3.36
CA ALA A 64 -4.87 13.63 3.28
C ALA A 64 -5.17 14.30 1.93
N TYR A 65 -6.21 13.83 1.23
CA TYR A 65 -6.62 14.33 -0.09
C TYR A 65 -6.92 15.83 -0.11
N GLU A 66 -7.46 16.39 0.99
CA GLU A 66 -7.70 17.84 1.09
C GLU A 66 -6.40 18.66 1.01
N SER A 67 -5.28 18.15 1.54
CA SER A 67 -3.97 18.80 1.40
C SER A 67 -3.41 18.78 -0.01
N TYR A 68 -3.81 17.80 -0.82
CA TYR A 68 -3.46 17.77 -2.24
C TYR A 68 -4.24 18.86 -3.02
N LEU A 69 -5.52 19.08 -2.66
CA LEU A 69 -6.36 20.08 -3.32
C LEU A 69 -5.98 21.52 -2.98
N ASP A 70 -5.39 21.78 -1.81
CA ASP A 70 -4.95 23.13 -1.42
C ASP A 70 -3.68 23.56 -2.19
N LYS A 71 -3.88 23.94 -3.46
CA LYS A 71 -2.87 24.60 -4.31
C LYS A 71 -2.69 26.10 -3.95
N SER A 72 -3.47 26.63 -2.99
CA SER A 72 -3.65 28.07 -2.78
C SER A 72 -2.82 28.67 -1.63
N GLY A 73 -2.22 27.84 -0.77
CA GLY A 73 -1.41 28.32 0.36
C GLY A 73 -2.21 29.01 1.47
N ASN A 74 -3.54 28.86 1.49
CA ASN A 74 -4.39 29.47 2.51
C ASN A 74 -4.40 28.64 3.81
N THR A 75 -3.40 28.91 4.64
CA THR A 75 -3.32 28.93 6.13
C THR A 75 -4.11 27.95 7.04
N THR A 76 -4.76 26.90 6.57
CA THR A 76 -5.11 25.77 7.44
C THR A 76 -4.07 24.69 7.29
N ARG A 77 -3.02 24.76 8.13
CA ARG A 77 -2.03 23.70 8.28
C ARG A 77 -2.78 22.39 8.56
N MET A 78 -2.72 21.45 7.62
CA MET A 78 -3.26 20.11 7.87
C MET A 78 -2.54 19.50 9.08
N PRO A 79 -3.27 18.87 10.01
CA PRO A 79 -2.64 18.13 11.08
C PRO A 79 -1.71 17.06 10.52
N THR A 80 -0.50 17.01 11.04
CA THR A 80 0.50 15.98 10.74
C THR A 80 -0.04 14.59 11.07
N ILE A 81 0.59 13.55 10.50
CA ILE A 81 0.24 12.16 10.83
C ILE A 81 0.30 11.90 12.34
N SER A 82 1.29 12.46 13.02
CA SER A 82 1.43 12.37 14.48
C SER A 82 0.24 13.04 15.21
N GLU A 83 -0.20 14.21 14.76
CA GLU A 83 -1.36 14.92 15.34
C GLU A 83 -2.68 14.18 15.10
N ARG A 84 -2.82 13.50 13.95
CA ARG A 84 -4.04 12.74 13.59
C ARG A 84 -4.14 11.38 14.28
N PHE A 85 -2.99 10.73 14.51
CA PHE A 85 -2.94 9.32 14.93
C PHE A 85 -2.13 9.14 16.22
N MET A 86 -2.55 9.77 17.32
CA MET A 86 -2.02 9.52 18.68
C MET A 86 -0.48 9.47 18.77
N GLY A 87 0.21 10.40 18.10
CA GLY A 87 1.67 10.42 18.07
C GLY A 87 2.30 9.33 17.21
N MET A 88 1.65 8.91 16.11
CA MET A 88 2.18 7.93 15.18
C MET A 88 3.44 8.47 14.49
N LYS A 89 4.53 7.73 14.58
CA LYS A 89 5.79 8.03 13.91
C LYS A 89 5.82 7.31 12.57
N ALA A 90 5.85 8.07 11.48
CA ALA A 90 5.83 7.54 10.13
C ALA A 90 7.07 7.96 9.35
N ALA A 91 7.58 7.06 8.52
CA ALA A 91 8.59 7.35 7.51
C ALA A 91 8.12 6.96 6.10
N VAL A 92 8.65 7.65 5.10
CA VAL A 92 8.50 7.30 3.68
C VAL A 92 9.88 7.24 3.04
N ILE A 93 10.16 6.13 2.35
CA ILE A 93 11.35 5.94 1.53
C ILE A 93 10.90 6.01 0.08
N THR A 94 11.40 7.00 -0.65
CA THR A 94 10.99 7.25 -2.05
C THR A 94 12.07 8.00 -2.82
N ASN A 95 12.15 7.76 -4.12
CA ASN A 95 12.95 8.55 -5.06
C ASN A 95 12.14 9.68 -5.71
N ASN A 96 10.81 9.67 -5.62
CA ASN A 96 9.95 10.70 -6.22
C ASN A 96 10.00 12.01 -5.42
N THR A 97 10.48 13.08 -6.04
CA THR A 97 10.72 14.38 -5.39
C THR A 97 9.44 15.09 -4.93
N SER A 98 8.34 14.92 -5.68
CA SER A 98 7.03 15.46 -5.34
C SER A 98 6.47 14.77 -4.09
N LEU A 99 6.65 13.44 -4.02
CA LEU A 99 6.26 12.64 -2.85
C LEU A 99 7.10 12.97 -1.62
N LYS A 100 8.42 13.20 -1.77
CA LYS A 100 9.28 13.71 -0.68
C LYS A 100 8.73 15.01 -0.11
N SER A 101 8.44 15.97 -0.99
CA SER A 101 7.93 17.29 -0.61
C SER A 101 6.57 17.19 0.09
N PHE A 102 5.69 16.32 -0.41
CA PHE A 102 4.37 16.09 0.19
C PHE A 102 4.45 15.38 1.55
N GLY A 103 5.27 14.33 1.66
CA GLY A 103 5.50 13.61 2.92
C GLY A 103 6.01 14.53 4.03
N ALA A 104 6.97 15.40 3.72
CA ALA A 104 7.48 16.40 4.66
C ALA A 104 6.38 17.36 5.15
N LYS A 105 5.47 17.80 4.27
CA LYS A 105 4.31 18.64 4.65
C LYS A 105 3.38 17.93 5.64
N LEU A 106 3.25 16.61 5.56
CA LEU A 106 2.43 15.80 6.47
C LEU A 106 3.16 15.40 7.78
N GLY A 107 4.40 15.86 7.98
CA GLY A 107 5.22 15.49 9.12
C GLY A 107 5.72 14.04 9.08
N ILE A 108 5.80 13.44 7.90
CA ILE A 108 6.40 12.12 7.67
C ILE A 108 7.90 12.30 7.49
N SER A 109 8.71 11.47 8.14
CA SER A 109 10.16 11.47 7.93
C SER A 109 10.48 10.94 6.54
N VAL A 110 11.18 11.73 5.73
CA VAL A 110 11.54 11.33 4.36
C VAL A 110 12.95 10.77 4.39
N LEU A 111 13.09 9.51 3.99
CA LEU A 111 14.37 8.81 3.94
C LEU A 111 14.71 8.50 2.48
N GLN A 112 16.00 8.45 2.17
CA GLN A 112 16.48 7.89 0.91
C GLN A 112 16.94 6.46 1.14
N PHE A 113 16.91 5.63 0.10
CA PHE A 113 17.47 4.29 0.23
C PHE A 113 18.96 4.32 0.58
N ASP A 114 19.70 5.29 0.03
CA ASP A 114 21.12 5.50 0.33
C ASP A 114 21.35 5.79 1.82
N ASP A 115 20.38 6.39 2.51
CA ASP A 115 20.48 6.67 3.95
C ASP A 115 20.32 5.39 4.81
N LEU A 116 19.72 4.33 4.28
CA LEU A 116 19.54 3.04 4.98
C LEU A 116 20.81 2.19 4.94
N ILE A 117 21.69 2.43 3.99
CA ILE A 117 22.84 1.59 3.69
C ILE A 117 24.09 2.37 4.09
N THR A 118 24.58 2.14 5.32
CA THR A 118 25.77 2.85 5.87
C THR A 118 27.10 2.60 5.15
N ASN A 119 27.15 2.00 3.96
CA ASN A 119 28.39 1.77 3.20
C ASN A 119 28.18 1.93 1.70
N GLN A 120 29.17 2.53 1.04
CA GLN A 120 29.24 3.03 -0.35
C GLN A 120 29.01 1.98 -1.46
N GLN A 121 27.86 1.29 -1.49
CA GLN A 121 27.45 0.42 -2.60
C GLN A 121 26.07 0.85 -3.11
N SER A 122 25.91 0.88 -4.42
CA SER A 122 24.65 1.29 -5.07
C SER A 122 23.53 0.30 -4.75
N LEU A 123 22.29 0.79 -4.72
CA LEU A 123 21.07 0.00 -4.49
C LEU A 123 20.97 -1.26 -5.37
N GLU A 124 21.48 -1.16 -6.60
CA GLU A 124 21.44 -2.21 -7.62
C GLU A 124 22.35 -3.42 -7.28
N GLU A 125 23.29 -3.27 -6.35
CA GLU A 125 24.26 -4.32 -5.98
C GLU A 125 23.93 -5.03 -4.66
N LEU A 126 22.95 -4.55 -3.89
CA LEU A 126 22.66 -5.08 -2.56
C LEU A 126 21.56 -6.16 -2.59
N PRO A 127 21.78 -7.31 -1.93
CA PRO A 127 20.75 -8.33 -1.82
C PRO A 127 19.49 -7.77 -1.15
N ALA A 128 18.32 -8.07 -1.70
CA ALA A 128 17.03 -7.62 -1.16
C ALA A 128 16.80 -8.03 0.31
N GLU A 129 17.43 -9.12 0.76
CA GLU A 129 17.44 -9.56 2.16
C GLU A 129 18.07 -8.52 3.10
N PHE A 130 19.16 -7.84 2.67
CA PHE A 130 19.82 -6.82 3.45
C PHE A 130 18.93 -5.58 3.61
N VAL A 131 18.32 -5.13 2.51
CA VAL A 131 17.38 -4.02 2.52
C VAL A 131 16.17 -4.35 3.40
N ALA A 132 15.62 -5.57 3.29
CA ALA A 132 14.55 -6.05 4.14
C ALA A 132 14.92 -5.97 5.64
N ALA A 133 16.14 -6.37 6.01
CA ALA A 133 16.60 -6.30 7.39
C ALA A 133 16.71 -4.85 7.91
N GLU A 134 17.24 -3.91 7.12
CA GLU A 134 17.33 -2.51 7.52
C GLU A 134 15.95 -1.85 7.62
N LEU A 135 15.01 -2.15 6.71
CA LEU A 135 13.62 -1.70 6.83
C LEU A 135 12.96 -2.20 8.11
N LEU A 136 13.15 -3.48 8.45
CA LEU A 136 12.60 -4.09 9.66
C LEU A 136 13.23 -3.49 10.93
N LYS A 137 14.50 -3.08 10.87
CA LYS A 137 15.20 -2.40 11.96
C LYS A 137 14.66 -1.00 12.26
N LEU A 138 14.22 -0.25 11.25
CA LEU A 138 13.48 1.02 11.46
C LEU A 138 12.21 0.82 12.30
N LEU A 139 11.56 -0.33 12.09
CA LEU A 139 10.39 -0.76 12.85
C LEU A 139 10.75 -1.44 14.18
N GLY A 140 12.03 -1.42 14.60
CA GLY A 140 12.49 -1.99 15.85
C GLY A 140 12.54 -3.52 15.87
N PHE A 141 12.63 -4.18 14.70
CA PHE A 141 12.93 -5.60 14.61
C PHE A 141 14.42 -5.81 14.36
N LYS A 142 15.10 -6.53 15.26
CA LYS A 142 16.54 -6.76 15.16
C LYS A 142 16.87 -8.18 15.61
N GLU A 143 17.70 -8.88 14.85
CA GLU A 143 18.19 -10.23 15.18
C GLU A 143 17.04 -11.22 15.53
N GLY A 144 15.94 -11.16 14.77
CA GLY A 144 14.78 -12.05 14.97
C GLY A 144 13.84 -11.65 16.11
N LYS A 145 14.13 -10.57 16.85
CA LYS A 145 13.33 -10.09 17.98
C LYS A 145 12.64 -8.78 17.66
N ALA A 146 11.52 -8.54 18.34
CA ALA A 146 10.84 -7.26 18.36
C ALA A 146 11.23 -6.49 19.64
N LEU A 147 12.02 -5.43 19.49
CA LEU A 147 12.39 -4.53 20.58
C LEU A 147 11.15 -3.83 21.14
N ASP A 148 11.18 -3.27 22.35
CA ASP A 148 10.03 -2.52 22.87
C ASP A 148 9.91 -1.12 22.23
N MET A 149 11.05 -0.52 21.85
CA MET A 149 11.10 0.76 21.14
C MET A 149 11.38 0.53 19.65
N SER A 150 10.70 1.31 18.80
CA SER A 150 11.00 1.44 17.38
C SER A 150 11.25 2.90 17.03
N GLU A 151 12.00 3.15 15.96
CA GLU A 151 12.15 4.51 15.44
C GLU A 151 10.83 4.99 14.85
N TYR A 152 10.19 4.13 14.05
CA TYR A 152 8.89 4.37 13.43
C TYR A 152 7.86 3.31 13.82
N ASP A 153 6.60 3.70 13.84
CA ASP A 153 5.44 2.79 13.96
C ASP A 153 5.04 2.25 12.58
N VAL A 154 5.24 3.08 11.54
CA VAL A 154 4.83 2.84 10.17
C VAL A 154 5.93 3.28 9.20
N VAL A 155 6.34 2.42 8.26
CA VAL A 155 7.29 2.75 7.20
C VAL A 155 6.64 2.46 5.84
N PHE A 156 6.59 3.48 4.98
CA PHE A 156 6.19 3.36 3.59
C PHE A 156 7.43 3.23 2.70
N VAL A 157 7.43 2.28 1.78
CA VAL A 157 8.44 2.12 0.75
C VAL A 157 7.76 2.27 -0.60
N HIS A 158 8.08 3.33 -1.31
CA HIS A 158 7.52 3.64 -2.62
C HIS A 158 8.49 3.23 -3.72
N VAL A 159 8.02 2.40 -4.65
CA VAL A 159 8.77 1.92 -5.81
C VAL A 159 7.93 2.16 -7.07
N GLY A 160 8.58 2.51 -8.18
CA GLY A 160 7.94 2.97 -9.41
C GLY A 160 8.03 4.48 -9.56
N ASP A 161 8.06 4.94 -10.81
CA ASP A 161 8.11 6.38 -11.18
C ASP A 161 6.91 6.77 -12.05
N GLY A 162 5.81 6.01 -11.99
CA GLY A 162 4.58 6.40 -12.64
C GLY A 162 4.70 6.77 -14.12
N GLU A 163 5.32 5.90 -14.94
CA GLU A 163 5.44 6.00 -16.40
C GLU A 163 5.87 7.37 -16.98
N LYS A 164 7.16 7.74 -16.88
CA LYS A 164 7.72 8.55 -17.98
C LYS A 164 7.50 7.75 -19.27
N VAL A 165 6.65 8.23 -20.19
CA VAL A 165 6.34 7.73 -21.54
C VAL A 165 7.07 6.44 -21.93
N ILE A 166 6.35 5.34 -22.16
CA ILE A 166 6.87 4.00 -22.50
C ILE A 166 7.92 4.07 -23.64
N SER A 167 9.17 4.24 -23.25
CA SER A 167 10.36 4.02 -24.07
C SER A 167 10.96 2.67 -23.69
N GLU A 168 11.77 2.06 -24.56
CA GLU A 168 12.42 0.77 -24.27
C GLU A 168 13.26 0.83 -22.98
N ARG A 169 13.84 2.00 -22.67
CA ARG A 169 14.57 2.26 -21.42
C ARG A 169 13.64 2.26 -20.20
N ASN A 170 12.39 2.71 -20.34
CA ASN A 170 11.42 2.74 -19.26
C ASN A 170 10.80 1.36 -18.98
N LYS A 171 10.66 0.49 -20.00
CA LYS A 171 10.26 -0.91 -19.80
C LYS A 171 11.28 -1.70 -18.99
N ALA A 172 12.58 -1.49 -19.24
CA ALA A 172 13.65 -2.12 -18.47
C ALA A 172 13.63 -1.65 -17.00
N ASN A 173 13.39 -0.36 -16.75
CA ASN A 173 13.25 0.17 -15.39
C ASN A 173 12.05 -0.43 -14.65
N ILE A 174 10.89 -0.53 -15.31
CA ILE A 174 9.68 -1.14 -14.70
C ILE A 174 9.91 -2.62 -14.39
N ALA A 175 10.56 -3.36 -15.29
CA ALA A 175 10.91 -4.76 -15.03
C ALA A 175 11.84 -4.89 -13.82
N ASN A 176 12.84 -4.00 -13.71
CA ASN A 176 13.74 -3.96 -12.56
C ASN A 176 12.99 -3.62 -11.25
N ASP A 177 12.07 -2.64 -11.29
CA ASP A 177 11.24 -2.26 -10.14
C ASP A 177 10.35 -3.43 -9.68
N MET A 178 9.75 -4.16 -10.62
CA MET A 178 8.94 -5.35 -10.31
C MET A 178 9.76 -6.47 -9.68
N GLU A 179 10.91 -6.79 -10.26
CA GLU A 179 11.81 -7.81 -9.71
C GLU A 179 12.34 -7.38 -8.34
N TYR A 180 12.62 -6.09 -8.15
CA TYR A 180 13.02 -5.54 -6.86
C TYR A 180 11.92 -5.68 -5.81
N VAL A 181 10.67 -5.30 -6.10
CA VAL A 181 9.54 -5.47 -5.16
C VAL A 181 9.32 -6.95 -4.85
N ASN A 182 9.37 -7.83 -5.86
CA ASN A 182 9.26 -9.27 -5.67
C ASN A 182 10.39 -9.83 -4.79
N ALA A 183 11.64 -9.44 -5.03
CA ALA A 183 12.79 -9.83 -4.22
C ALA A 183 12.68 -9.31 -2.78
N LEU A 184 12.25 -8.05 -2.60
CA LEU A 184 12.07 -7.41 -1.29
C LEU A 184 10.98 -8.12 -0.47
N VAL A 185 9.84 -8.44 -1.08
CA VAL A 185 8.79 -9.26 -0.43
C VAL A 185 9.36 -10.62 -0.01
N GLY A 186 10.16 -11.26 -0.88
CA GLY A 186 10.86 -12.50 -0.55
C GLY A 186 11.75 -12.37 0.68
N GLY A 187 12.62 -11.36 0.72
CA GLY A 187 13.51 -11.08 1.85
C GLY A 187 12.76 -10.81 3.15
N ILE A 188 11.67 -10.04 3.10
CA ILE A 188 10.83 -9.77 4.28
C ILE A 188 10.20 -11.07 4.80
N LEU A 189 9.62 -11.88 3.92
CA LEU A 189 9.01 -13.15 4.30
C LEU A 189 10.03 -14.17 4.81
N GLN A 190 11.27 -14.11 4.30
CA GLN A 190 12.37 -14.95 4.76
C GLN A 190 12.77 -14.62 6.20
N ILE A 191 12.82 -13.33 6.56
CA ILE A 191 13.12 -12.87 7.92
C ILE A 191 11.92 -13.10 8.85
N ALA A 192 10.72 -12.76 8.40
CA ALA A 192 9.47 -12.88 9.16
C ALA A 192 8.84 -14.27 8.97
N GLN A 193 9.55 -15.35 9.30
CA GLN A 193 8.97 -16.69 9.16
C GLN A 193 7.68 -16.85 9.99
N PRO A 194 6.70 -17.63 9.53
CA PRO A 194 5.52 -17.99 10.31
C PRO A 194 5.87 -18.47 11.73
N GLY A 195 5.27 -17.85 12.75
CA GLY A 195 5.52 -18.17 14.16
C GLY A 195 6.74 -17.48 14.79
N SER A 196 7.55 -16.75 14.00
CA SER A 196 8.58 -15.87 14.56
C SER A 196 7.98 -14.68 15.33
N GLU A 197 8.75 -14.10 16.25
CA GLU A 197 8.34 -12.89 16.98
C GLU A 197 8.10 -11.70 16.05
N ILE A 198 8.82 -11.65 14.92
CA ILE A 198 8.64 -10.62 13.90
C ILE A 198 7.29 -10.81 13.20
N SER A 199 6.96 -12.00 12.70
CA SER A 199 5.76 -12.19 11.87
C SER A 199 4.45 -11.98 12.62
N ILE A 200 4.43 -12.19 13.94
CA ILE A 200 3.26 -11.90 14.79
C ILE A 200 3.06 -10.39 15.04
N ARG A 201 4.12 -9.58 14.93
CA ARG A 201 4.11 -8.13 15.22
C ARG A 201 4.30 -7.26 13.98
N LEU A 202 4.68 -7.83 12.84
CA LEU A 202 4.82 -7.14 11.57
C LEU A 202 3.48 -7.16 10.83
N HIS A 203 2.91 -6.00 10.59
CA HIS A 203 1.80 -5.80 9.67
C HIS A 203 2.36 -5.41 8.30
N LEU A 204 2.46 -6.37 7.39
CA LEU A 204 2.93 -6.13 6.02
C LEU A 204 1.74 -5.81 5.12
N SER A 205 1.78 -4.69 4.42
CA SER A 205 0.84 -4.37 3.34
C SER A 205 1.60 -4.23 2.02
N LEU A 206 1.16 -4.93 0.99
CA LEU A 206 1.61 -4.74 -0.38
C LEU A 206 0.50 -4.09 -1.18
N LEU A 207 0.78 -2.90 -1.73
CA LEU A 207 -0.12 -2.09 -2.54
C LEU A 207 0.46 -1.97 -3.96
N MET A 208 -0.31 -2.35 -4.98
CA MET A 208 0.09 -2.19 -6.37
C MET A 208 -0.96 -1.36 -7.12
N SER A 209 -0.62 -0.14 -7.54
CA SER A 209 -1.50 0.70 -8.36
C SER A 209 -1.32 0.39 -9.85
N PHE A 210 -2.34 0.73 -10.63
CA PHE A 210 -2.29 0.62 -12.09
C PHE A 210 -1.62 1.84 -12.76
N GLY A 211 -1.30 2.89 -12.00
CA GLY A 211 -0.72 4.11 -12.55
C GLY A 211 -1.73 4.90 -13.39
N ASP A 212 -1.30 5.40 -14.55
CA ASP A 212 -2.19 6.10 -15.47
C ASP A 212 -3.09 5.09 -16.19
N VAL A 213 -4.40 5.33 -16.13
CA VAL A 213 -5.41 4.41 -16.66
C VAL A 213 -5.81 4.93 -18.04
N LEU A 214 -5.16 4.44 -19.09
CA LEU A 214 -5.45 4.80 -20.47
C LEU A 214 -6.83 4.27 -20.91
N GLU A 215 -7.46 4.92 -21.89
CA GLU A 215 -8.80 4.54 -22.39
C GLU A 215 -8.85 3.09 -22.95
N ASP A 216 -7.72 2.53 -23.40
CA ASP A 216 -7.59 1.16 -23.92
C ASP A 216 -7.34 0.09 -22.83
N THR A 217 -7.39 0.46 -21.55
CA THR A 217 -7.09 -0.47 -20.45
C THR A 217 -8.15 -1.57 -20.33
N ASP A 218 -7.72 -2.81 -20.03
CA ASP A 218 -8.58 -4.02 -20.02
C ASP A 218 -9.92 -3.77 -19.28
N PRO A 219 -11.07 -3.86 -19.97
CA PRO A 219 -12.39 -3.61 -19.37
C PRO A 219 -12.72 -4.56 -18.23
N ASN A 220 -12.01 -5.70 -18.12
CA ASN A 220 -12.21 -6.69 -17.06
C ASN A 220 -11.63 -6.27 -15.71
N LEU A 221 -10.88 -5.16 -15.63
CA LEU A 221 -10.30 -4.62 -14.39
C LEU A 221 -11.29 -3.78 -13.56
N SER A 222 -12.59 -4.02 -13.73
CA SER A 222 -13.65 -3.37 -12.96
C SER A 222 -14.06 -4.20 -11.75
N VAL A 223 -14.13 -3.55 -10.58
CA VAL A 223 -14.64 -4.16 -9.34
C VAL A 223 -16.17 -4.24 -9.32
N LEU A 224 -16.86 -3.61 -10.28
CA LEU A 224 -18.30 -3.75 -10.41
C LEU A 224 -18.64 -5.15 -10.93
N MET A 225 -19.67 -5.74 -10.35
CA MET A 225 -20.28 -6.97 -10.87
C MET A 225 -21.18 -6.61 -12.06
N PRO A 226 -21.04 -7.29 -13.21
CA PRO A 226 -21.96 -7.12 -14.33
C PRO A 226 -23.39 -7.41 -13.89
N LYS A 227 -24.37 -6.60 -14.34
CA LYS A 227 -25.79 -6.78 -13.98
C LYS A 227 -26.39 -8.12 -14.42
N ASP A 228 -25.73 -8.82 -15.35
CA ASP A 228 -26.21 -10.05 -15.99
C ASP A 228 -25.62 -11.34 -15.41
N GLU A 229 -24.67 -11.27 -14.45
CA GLU A 229 -24.27 -12.46 -13.71
C GLU A 229 -25.42 -12.90 -12.80
N LYS A 230 -25.96 -14.11 -13.05
CA LYS A 230 -27.07 -14.69 -12.28
C LYS A 230 -26.85 -14.48 -10.79
N ILE A 231 -27.56 -13.50 -10.26
CA ILE A 231 -27.68 -13.17 -8.84
C ILE A 231 -28.25 -14.41 -8.16
N SER A 232 -27.37 -15.25 -7.60
CA SER A 232 -27.76 -16.26 -6.60
C SER A 232 -28.62 -15.56 -5.55
N ASN A 233 -29.72 -16.16 -5.08
CA ASN A 233 -30.56 -15.56 -4.02
C ASN A 233 -29.77 -15.16 -2.76
N LEU A 234 -28.56 -15.72 -2.56
CA LEU A 234 -27.65 -15.38 -1.48
C LEU A 234 -26.83 -14.10 -1.72
N SER A 235 -26.72 -13.60 -2.95
CA SER A 235 -25.99 -12.35 -3.25
C SER A 235 -26.64 -11.12 -2.60
N ILE A 236 -27.94 -11.19 -2.29
CA ILE A 236 -28.70 -10.18 -1.53
C ILE A 236 -28.22 -10.10 -0.07
N LEU A 237 -27.65 -11.19 0.46
CA LEU A 237 -27.10 -11.25 1.81
C LEU A 237 -25.66 -10.72 1.88
N PHE A 238 -25.02 -10.45 0.74
CA PHE A 238 -23.70 -9.83 0.77
C PHE A 238 -23.88 -8.36 1.17
N PRO A 239 -23.22 -7.91 2.23
CA PRO A 239 -23.32 -6.53 2.66
C PRO A 239 -22.93 -5.62 1.49
N ARG A 240 -23.80 -4.66 1.14
CA ARG A 240 -23.45 -3.59 0.21
C ARG A 240 -22.30 -2.81 0.82
N GLN A 241 -21.10 -3.05 0.31
CA GLN A 241 -19.87 -2.58 0.93
C GLN A 241 -19.87 -1.05 1.03
N SER A 242 -19.51 -0.54 2.20
CA SER A 242 -19.53 0.89 2.55
C SER A 242 -18.54 1.77 1.78
N TYR A 243 -17.89 1.25 0.74
CA TYR A 243 -16.87 2.00 0.01
C TYR A 243 -17.45 3.15 -0.81
N THR A 244 -18.74 3.13 -1.11
CA THR A 244 -19.47 4.25 -1.74
C THR A 244 -19.88 5.32 -0.73
N MET A 245 -19.49 5.22 0.54
CA MET A 245 -19.84 6.17 1.62
C MET A 245 -18.59 6.75 2.30
N LYS A 246 -18.65 8.02 2.70
CA LYS A 246 -17.70 8.67 3.62
C LYS A 246 -18.51 9.30 4.77
N GLY A 247 -18.40 8.73 5.97
CA GLY A 247 -19.33 9.03 7.07
C GLY A 247 -20.77 8.73 6.64
N GLU A 248 -21.68 9.70 6.85
CA GLU A 248 -23.09 9.59 6.46
C GLU A 248 -23.37 9.99 5.00
N SER A 249 -22.36 10.49 4.27
CA SER A 249 -22.52 11.02 2.92
C SER A 249 -22.09 10.02 1.85
N PRO A 250 -22.89 9.83 0.77
CA PRO A 250 -22.44 9.11 -0.41
C PRO A 250 -21.22 9.79 -1.06
N ARG A 251 -20.24 9.00 -1.47
CA ARG A 251 -19.12 9.47 -2.28
C ARG A 251 -19.64 9.84 -3.66
N LYS A 252 -19.28 11.04 -4.11
CA LYS A 252 -19.64 11.55 -5.43
C LYS A 252 -18.75 10.97 -6.53
N ASP A 253 -17.57 10.50 -6.16
CA ASP A 253 -16.54 10.08 -7.10
C ASP A 253 -15.83 8.82 -6.58
N VAL A 254 -16.05 7.70 -7.28
CA VAL A 254 -15.45 6.39 -6.99
C VAL A 254 -14.95 5.80 -8.30
N ARG A 255 -13.64 5.57 -8.38
CA ARG A 255 -12.97 4.88 -9.48
C ARG A 255 -13.17 3.38 -9.29
N HIS A 256 -14.04 2.81 -10.12
CA HIS A 256 -14.37 1.38 -10.08
C HIS A 256 -13.47 0.51 -10.96
N HIS A 257 -12.72 1.12 -11.86
CA HIS A 257 -11.81 0.45 -12.79
C HIS A 257 -10.36 0.70 -12.35
N CYS A 258 -9.48 -0.29 -12.49
CA CYS A 258 -8.10 -0.19 -12.05
C CYS A 258 -7.95 0.28 -10.57
N PRO A 259 -8.57 -0.44 -9.60
CA PRO A 259 -8.34 -0.18 -8.18
C PRO A 259 -6.88 -0.49 -7.80
N ILE A 260 -6.41 -0.03 -6.64
CA ILE A 260 -5.15 -0.54 -6.09
C ILE A 260 -5.38 -1.98 -5.61
N LEU A 261 -4.51 -2.90 -6.03
CA LEU A 261 -4.47 -4.26 -5.49
C LEU A 261 -3.80 -4.22 -4.12
N ILE A 262 -4.44 -4.82 -3.11
CA ILE A 262 -3.89 -4.87 -1.75
C ILE A 262 -3.80 -6.31 -1.24
N ALA A 263 -2.66 -6.66 -0.64
CA ALA A 263 -2.51 -7.85 0.21
C ALA A 263 -1.98 -7.43 1.58
N GLN A 264 -2.70 -7.79 2.64
CA GLN A 264 -2.33 -7.51 4.03
C GLN A 264 -2.04 -8.81 4.78
N TRP A 265 -0.86 -8.89 5.39
CA TRP A 265 -0.41 -10.07 6.12
C TRP A 265 0.18 -9.70 7.48
N GLN A 266 -0.30 -10.39 8.52
CA GLN A 266 0.29 -10.46 9.83
C GLN A 266 -0.01 -11.85 10.39
N TYR A 267 1.02 -12.61 10.75
CA TYR A 267 0.86 -14.00 11.11
C TYR A 267 -0.07 -14.17 12.33
N ALA A 268 -1.01 -15.11 12.23
CA ALA A 268 -2.05 -15.40 13.22
C ALA A 268 -3.03 -14.24 13.54
N VAL A 269 -2.98 -13.11 12.82
CA VAL A 269 -3.85 -11.95 13.05
C VAL A 269 -4.70 -11.61 11.83
N THR A 270 -4.13 -11.62 10.61
CA THR A 270 -4.90 -11.38 9.39
C THR A 270 -5.64 -12.64 8.98
N ARG A 271 -6.89 -12.48 8.53
CA ARG A 271 -7.62 -13.53 7.83
C ARG A 271 -6.82 -13.94 6.59
N LYS A 272 -6.74 -15.24 6.34
CA LYS A 272 -6.23 -15.79 5.07
C LYS A 272 -7.41 -15.97 4.11
N ASP A 273 -7.25 -15.47 2.88
CA ASP A 273 -8.19 -15.70 1.79
C ASP A 273 -7.81 -16.94 0.96
N MET A 274 -8.64 -17.28 -0.05
CA MET A 274 -8.42 -18.44 -0.94
C MET A 274 -7.61 -18.09 -2.19
N VAL A 275 -7.04 -16.89 -2.22
CA VAL A 275 -6.18 -16.39 -3.32
C VAL A 275 -4.87 -17.17 -3.36
N GLU A 276 -4.39 -17.49 -4.55
CA GLU A 276 -3.09 -18.15 -4.79
C GLU A 276 -2.11 -17.24 -5.56
N ALA A 277 -2.62 -16.32 -6.37
CA ALA A 277 -1.86 -15.39 -7.19
C ALA A 277 -2.21 -13.94 -6.84
N PHE A 278 -1.17 -13.12 -6.66
CA PHE A 278 -1.31 -11.67 -6.60
C PHE A 278 -1.76 -11.13 -7.96
N SER A 279 -3.07 -11.06 -8.20
CA SER A 279 -3.64 -10.60 -9.47
C SER A 279 -5.05 -10.09 -9.28
N PHE A 280 -5.49 -9.19 -10.16
CA PHE A 280 -6.86 -8.68 -10.13
C PHE A 280 -7.89 -9.81 -10.22
N LYS A 281 -7.72 -10.73 -11.17
CA LYS A 281 -8.66 -11.83 -11.41
C LYS A 281 -8.80 -12.71 -10.18
N ASP A 282 -7.69 -13.14 -9.62
CA ASP A 282 -7.71 -14.07 -8.48
C ASP A 282 -8.23 -13.40 -7.20
N PHE A 283 -7.95 -12.10 -7.01
CA PHE A 283 -8.53 -11.32 -5.91
C PHE A 283 -10.05 -11.18 -6.06
N LYS A 284 -10.54 -11.01 -7.29
CA LYS A 284 -11.98 -10.90 -7.57
C LYS A 284 -12.71 -12.21 -7.34
N GLU A 285 -12.10 -13.33 -7.72
CA GLU A 285 -12.71 -14.67 -7.61
C GLU A 285 -12.58 -15.26 -6.18
N HIS A 286 -11.44 -15.08 -5.52
CA HIS A 286 -11.08 -15.80 -4.29
C HIS A 286 -10.69 -14.90 -3.11
N GLY A 287 -10.61 -13.58 -3.32
CA GLY A 287 -10.37 -12.61 -2.27
C GLY A 287 -11.53 -12.53 -1.29
N GLY A 288 -11.27 -12.06 -0.07
CA GLY A 288 -12.24 -11.97 1.02
C GLY A 288 -13.42 -11.01 0.79
N ASN A 289 -13.51 -10.46 -0.42
CA ASN A 289 -14.52 -9.57 -0.95
C ASN A 289 -14.74 -8.35 -0.06
N LEU A 290 -13.75 -7.46 -0.05
CA LEU A 290 -13.86 -6.10 0.46
C LEU A 290 -13.16 -5.16 -0.53
N VAL A 291 -13.95 -4.49 -1.36
CA VAL A 291 -13.53 -3.23 -1.92
C VAL A 291 -13.65 -2.22 -0.79
N ILE A 292 -12.55 -1.57 -0.42
CA ILE A 292 -12.54 -0.51 0.58
C ILE A 292 -12.12 0.81 -0.07
N PRO A 293 -12.56 1.97 0.45
CA PRO A 293 -11.99 3.24 0.05
C PRO A 293 -10.52 3.30 0.44
N ALA A 294 -9.67 3.77 -0.46
CA ALA A 294 -8.26 3.97 -0.18
C ALA A 294 -8.03 4.91 1.01
N ASP A 295 -8.93 5.87 1.28
CA ASP A 295 -8.83 6.75 2.45
C ASP A 295 -9.12 6.08 3.80
N ARG A 296 -9.56 4.82 3.82
CA ARG A 296 -9.64 4.04 5.06
C ARG A 296 -8.37 3.26 5.37
N PHE A 297 -7.48 3.12 4.39
CA PHE A 297 -6.28 2.29 4.50
C PHE A 297 -5.44 2.66 5.72
N LEU A 298 -5.05 3.93 5.85
CA LEU A 298 -4.21 4.35 6.98
C LEU A 298 -4.93 4.20 8.33
N HIS A 299 -6.25 4.38 8.40
CA HIS A 299 -7.01 4.19 9.63
C HIS A 299 -6.99 2.72 10.08
N GLU A 300 -7.10 1.78 9.15
CA GLU A 300 -6.96 0.35 9.44
C GLU A 300 -5.53 0.01 9.92
N VAL A 301 -4.52 0.55 9.25
CA VAL A 301 -3.11 0.40 9.68
C VAL A 301 -2.91 0.98 11.08
N ALA A 302 -3.38 2.20 11.33
CA ALA A 302 -3.31 2.88 12.61
C ALA A 302 -3.96 2.06 13.72
N PHE A 303 -5.07 1.38 13.43
CA PHE A 303 -5.70 0.46 14.39
C PHE A 303 -4.79 -0.72 14.74
N LYS A 304 -4.11 -1.33 13.75
CA LYS A 304 -3.18 -2.46 13.98
C LYS A 304 -1.95 -2.07 14.80
N VAL A 305 -1.48 -0.83 14.67
CA VAL A 305 -0.33 -0.30 15.42
C VAL A 305 -0.72 0.45 16.71
N TRP A 306 -2.01 0.41 17.09
CA TRP A 306 -2.57 1.08 18.28
C TRP A 306 -2.39 2.61 18.31
N LYS A 307 -2.47 3.22 17.13
CA LYS A 307 -2.41 4.67 16.90
C LYS A 307 -3.72 5.27 16.38
N ALA A 308 -4.76 4.44 16.23
CA ALA A 308 -6.10 4.92 15.93
C ALA A 308 -6.75 5.58 17.17
N PRO A 309 -7.48 6.70 17.02
CA PRO A 309 -8.26 7.28 18.09
C PRO A 309 -9.20 6.22 18.69
N LYS A 310 -9.21 6.08 20.03
CA LYS A 310 -10.02 5.06 20.73
C LYS A 310 -11.54 5.15 20.49
N TYR A 311 -12.02 6.26 19.94
CA TYR A 311 -13.41 6.53 19.61
C TYR A 311 -13.48 7.22 18.26
N GLY A 312 -13.79 6.48 17.19
CA GLY A 312 -13.97 7.03 15.85
C GLY A 312 -13.49 6.08 14.75
N ALA A 313 -14.18 4.95 14.60
CA ALA A 313 -14.20 4.13 13.40
C ALA A 313 -15.64 4.07 12.89
#